data_AF-A0A1G8E2N9-F1
#
_entry.id   AF-A0A1G8E2N9-F1
#
_cell.length_a   1.000
_cell.length_b   1.000
_cell.length_c   1.000
_cell.angle_alpha   90.00
_cell.angle_beta   90.00
_cell.angle_gamma   90.00
#
_symmetry.space_group_name_H-M   'P 1'
#
loop_
_entity.id
_entity.type
_entity.pdbx_description
1 polymer ?
#
loop_
_entity_poly.entity_id
_entity_poly.type
_entity_poly.pdbx_seq_one_letter_code
_entity_poly.pdbx_strand_id
1 'polypeptide(L)'
;MITGGTAILIGDITLSQAEMDILGTSIARRLHLFGAVVKTGETHPAFGELKRLQLLVVESRGDSPEPIHHPLAQHDGPMYRQAEGPATYACVDMLRQGDVRYLRRPPKWKASQASIPTYQDKLLHFCTQFYIPENATTRQYLIWDTTLFVFLGVTEQEALQVQVFAQDTSEQSAEDHYALEASMTAYDEAPRDRANVARLIEAGDKHFHDYVLHHARTGRQALHLLLEHGTSKAFKARVTKKLAHLGDTP
;
A
#
# COMPACT_ATOMS: atom_id res chain seq x y z
N MET A 1 -9.65 -13.46 18.93
CA MET A 1 -8.55 -14.43 18.76
C MET A 1 -8.60 -14.89 17.31
N ILE A 2 -7.48 -14.88 16.57
CA ILE A 2 -7.43 -15.46 15.22
C ILE A 2 -7.56 -16.98 15.40
N THR A 3 -8.75 -17.51 15.22
CA THR A 3 -9.03 -18.93 15.42
C THR A 3 -8.88 -19.67 14.08
N GLY A 4 -7.98 -20.66 14.04
CA GLY A 4 -7.92 -21.65 12.95
C GLY A 4 -6.91 -21.40 11.81
N GLY A 5 -5.94 -20.49 11.97
CA GLY A 5 -4.91 -20.22 10.95
C GLY A 5 -3.53 -19.86 11.52
N THR A 6 -2.48 -19.97 10.69
CA THR A 6 -1.13 -19.49 11.04
C THR A 6 -1.12 -17.96 10.93
N ALA A 7 -0.94 -17.27 12.06
CA ALA A 7 -0.78 -15.81 12.08
C ALA A 7 0.67 -15.43 11.77
N ILE A 8 0.83 -14.47 10.87
CA ILE A 8 2.14 -13.95 10.44
C ILE A 8 2.37 -12.59 11.10
N LEU A 9 3.54 -12.41 11.71
CA LEU A 9 3.97 -11.09 12.19
C LEU A 9 4.24 -10.20 10.98
N ILE A 10 3.50 -9.10 10.87
CA ILE A 10 3.63 -8.10 9.82
C ILE A 10 4.66 -7.04 10.22
N GLY A 11 4.65 -6.62 11.49
CA GLY A 11 5.62 -5.67 11.99
C GLY A 11 5.37 -5.20 13.42
N ASP A 12 6.34 -4.45 13.92
CA ASP A 12 6.35 -3.89 15.27
C ASP A 12 6.21 -2.36 15.22
N ILE A 13 5.54 -1.81 16.23
CA ILE A 13 5.40 -0.37 16.46
C ILE A 13 5.86 -0.10 17.89
N THR A 14 6.83 0.80 18.06
CA THR A 14 7.22 1.31 19.37
C THR A 14 7.04 2.82 19.33
N LEU A 15 6.21 3.34 20.22
CA LEU A 15 5.96 4.78 20.30
C LEU A 15 7.09 5.46 21.06
N SER A 16 7.68 6.47 20.45
CA SER A 16 8.60 7.40 21.10
C SER A 16 7.84 8.40 21.97
N GLN A 17 8.55 9.09 22.87
CA GLN A 17 7.94 10.09 23.75
C GLN A 17 7.14 11.15 22.99
N ALA A 18 7.70 11.69 21.90
CA ALA A 18 7.01 12.69 21.09
C ALA A 18 5.69 12.17 20.48
N GLU A 19 5.65 10.89 20.09
CA GLU A 19 4.44 10.27 19.53
C GLU A 19 3.39 10.01 20.63
N MET A 20 3.84 9.66 21.84
CA MET A 20 2.97 9.52 23.01
C MET A 20 2.38 10.86 23.45
N ASP A 21 3.17 11.93 23.43
CA ASP A 21 2.72 13.30 23.74
C ASP A 21 1.63 13.77 22.76
N ILE A 22 1.79 13.48 21.45
CA ILE A 22 0.77 13.77 20.42
C ILE A 22 -0.51 12.97 20.68
N LEU A 23 -0.39 11.71 21.11
CA LEU A 23 -1.54 10.85 21.44
C LEU A 23 -2.16 11.18 22.79
N GLY A 24 -1.52 12.01 23.61
CA GLY A 24 -2.00 12.37 24.95
C GLY A 24 -1.89 11.25 25.97
N THR A 25 -0.92 10.34 25.82
CA THR A 25 -0.68 9.22 26.76
C THR A 25 0.69 9.36 27.42
N SER A 26 0.77 8.95 28.69
CA SER A 26 2.05 8.83 29.42
C SER A 26 2.53 7.38 29.56
N ILE A 27 1.75 6.44 29.04
CA ILE A 27 2.01 5.01 29.18
C ILE A 27 2.80 4.54 27.97
N ALA A 28 4.00 4.00 28.21
CA ALA A 28 4.79 3.37 27.18
C ALA A 28 4.04 2.21 26.54
N ARG A 29 3.97 2.18 25.20
CA ARG A 29 3.24 1.17 24.43
C ARG A 29 4.13 0.57 23.33
N ARG A 30 4.10 -0.76 23.22
CA ARG A 30 4.65 -1.51 22.09
C ARG A 30 3.53 -2.33 21.46
N LEU A 31 3.39 -2.25 20.14
CA LEU A 31 2.37 -2.96 19.38
C LEU A 31 3.04 -3.96 18.44
N HIS A 32 2.45 -5.15 18.34
CA HIS A 32 2.80 -6.16 17.37
C HIS A 32 1.60 -6.40 16.46
N LEU A 33 1.75 -6.14 15.17
CA LEU A 33 0.70 -6.35 14.17
C LEU A 33 0.88 -7.73 13.54
N PHE A 34 -0.13 -8.57 13.69
CA PHE A 34 -0.23 -9.86 13.04
C PHE A 34 -1.36 -9.85 12.01
N GLY A 35 -1.24 -10.70 11.00
CA GLY A 35 -2.34 -10.97 10.08
C GLY A 35 -2.46 -12.45 9.76
N ALA A 36 -3.65 -12.86 9.35
CA ALA A 36 -3.92 -14.20 8.85
C ALA A 36 -5.08 -14.17 7.85
N VAL A 37 -5.02 -15.03 6.85
CA VAL A 37 -6.21 -15.37 6.07
C VAL A 37 -6.98 -16.46 6.78
N VAL A 38 -8.23 -16.17 7.12
CA VAL A 38 -9.14 -17.12 7.79
C VAL A 38 -10.27 -17.51 6.85
N LYS A 39 -10.69 -18.76 6.97
CA LYS A 39 -11.89 -19.27 6.31
C LYS A 39 -13.12 -18.69 7.02
N THR A 40 -14.10 -18.20 6.26
CA THR A 40 -15.33 -17.65 6.85
C THR A 40 -16.36 -18.74 7.17
N GLY A 41 -16.19 -19.94 6.60
CA GLY A 41 -17.18 -21.02 6.67
C GLY A 41 -18.32 -20.87 5.66
N GLU A 42 -18.39 -19.73 4.95
CA GLU A 42 -19.33 -19.52 3.85
C GLU A 42 -18.74 -20.10 2.57
N THR A 43 -19.57 -20.79 1.77
CA THR A 43 -19.13 -21.36 0.49
C THR A 43 -19.91 -20.74 -0.66
N HIS A 44 -19.21 -20.11 -1.59
CA HIS A 44 -19.80 -19.56 -2.81
C HIS A 44 -19.77 -20.62 -3.93
N PRO A 45 -20.87 -20.81 -4.69
CA PRO A 45 -20.94 -21.85 -5.72
C PRO A 45 -19.84 -21.82 -6.78
N ALA A 46 -19.36 -20.61 -7.14
CA ALA A 46 -18.32 -20.43 -8.17
C ALA A 46 -16.88 -20.32 -7.62
N PHE A 47 -16.71 -19.94 -6.35
CA PHE A 47 -15.40 -19.57 -5.79
C PHE A 47 -14.96 -20.48 -4.63
N GLY A 48 -15.83 -21.40 -4.20
CA GLY A 48 -15.57 -22.28 -3.07
C GLY A 48 -15.66 -21.55 -1.73
N GLU A 49 -14.93 -22.06 -0.74
CA GLU A 49 -14.91 -21.52 0.61
C GLU A 49 -14.34 -20.10 0.62
N LEU A 50 -15.16 -19.15 1.07
CA LEU A 50 -14.78 -17.75 1.18
C LEU A 50 -13.74 -17.58 2.29
N LYS A 51 -12.80 -16.68 2.04
CA LYS A 51 -11.71 -16.35 2.93
C LYS A 51 -11.68 -14.84 3.15
N ARG A 52 -11.22 -14.43 4.32
CA ARG A 52 -11.01 -13.01 4.64
C ARG A 52 -9.69 -12.82 5.37
N LEU A 53 -9.12 -11.62 5.23
CA LEU A 53 -8.03 -11.20 6.09
C LEU A 53 -8.58 -10.87 7.48
N GLN A 54 -7.89 -11.34 8.51
CA GLN A 54 -8.02 -10.86 9.87
C GLN A 54 -6.69 -10.30 10.33
N LEU A 55 -6.74 -9.22 11.10
CA LEU A 55 -5.58 -8.62 11.73
C LEU A 55 -5.71 -8.73 13.25
N LEU A 56 -4.59 -8.78 13.94
CA LEU A 56 -4.53 -8.75 15.39
C LEU A 56 -3.41 -7.81 15.80
N VAL A 57 -3.74 -6.81 16.59
CA VAL A 57 -2.73 -5.99 17.27
C VAL A 57 -2.60 -6.49 18.71
N VAL A 58 -1.39 -6.91 19.08
CA VAL A 58 -1.05 -7.25 20.47
C VAL A 58 -0.31 -6.06 21.06
N GLU A 59 -0.89 -5.47 22.08
CA GLU A 59 -0.35 -4.31 22.79
C GLU A 59 0.31 -4.75 24.10
N SER A 60 1.56 -4.35 24.29
CA SER A 60 2.25 -4.40 25.58
C SER A 60 2.32 -2.99 26.15
N ARG A 61 1.84 -2.81 27.39
CA ARG A 61 1.88 -1.53 28.11
C ARG A 61 2.95 -1.55 29.18
N GLY A 62 3.56 -0.40 29.46
CA GLY A 62 4.56 -0.27 30.52
C GLY A 62 4.00 -0.40 31.95
N ASP A 63 2.68 -0.24 32.11
CA ASP A 63 1.98 -0.28 33.40
C ASP A 63 1.21 -1.59 33.65
N SER A 64 1.19 -2.51 32.67
CA SER A 64 0.52 -3.81 32.79
C SER A 64 1.41 -4.92 32.22
N PRO A 65 1.62 -6.02 32.96
CA PRO A 65 2.35 -7.18 32.45
C PRO A 65 1.53 -8.00 31.44
N GLU A 66 0.19 -7.86 31.44
CA GLU A 66 -0.68 -8.62 30.55
C GLU A 66 -0.85 -7.91 29.21
N PRO A 67 -0.63 -8.61 28.07
CA PRO A 67 -0.84 -8.05 26.75
C PRO A 67 -2.33 -7.85 26.48
N ILE A 68 -2.67 -6.74 25.85
CA ILE A 68 -4.03 -6.43 25.39
C ILE A 68 -4.16 -6.84 23.93
N HIS A 69 -5.22 -7.57 23.61
CA HIS A 69 -5.48 -8.07 22.27
C HIS A 69 -6.55 -7.25 21.58
N HIS A 70 -6.21 -6.69 20.43
CA HIS A 70 -7.09 -5.89 19.58
C HIS A 70 -7.37 -6.67 18.28
N PRO A 71 -8.36 -7.59 18.25
CA PRO A 71 -8.73 -8.30 17.04
C PRO A 71 -9.43 -7.34 16.08
N LEU A 72 -8.92 -7.24 14.85
CA LEU A 72 -9.44 -6.35 13.83
C LEU A 72 -9.96 -7.14 12.64
N ALA A 73 -11.18 -6.82 12.22
CA ALA A 73 -11.79 -7.36 11.03
C ALA A 73 -12.47 -6.23 10.25
N GLN A 74 -12.71 -6.48 8.97
CA GLN A 74 -13.44 -5.56 8.13
C GLN A 74 -14.94 -5.71 8.40
N HIS A 75 -15.59 -4.59 8.71
CA HIS A 75 -17.01 -4.52 9.05
C HIS A 75 -17.64 -3.35 8.30
N ASP A 76 -18.39 -3.64 7.22
CA ASP A 76 -19.17 -2.67 6.44
C ASP A 76 -18.40 -1.38 6.09
N GLY A 77 -17.20 -1.52 5.53
CA GLY A 77 -16.36 -0.40 5.14
C GLY A 77 -14.93 -0.80 4.80
N PRO A 78 -14.06 0.14 4.43
CA PRO A 78 -12.67 -0.14 4.04
C PRO A 78 -11.72 -0.36 5.22
N MET A 79 -12.19 -0.21 6.47
CA MET A 79 -11.38 -0.26 7.68
C MET A 79 -11.43 -1.63 8.36
N TYR A 80 -10.26 -2.10 8.79
CA TYR A 80 -10.11 -3.16 9.77
C TYR A 80 -10.17 -2.52 11.17
N ARG A 81 -11.19 -2.90 11.95
CA ARG A 81 -11.46 -2.37 13.28
C ARG A 81 -11.93 -3.47 14.22
N GLN A 82 -11.93 -3.19 15.52
CA GLN A 82 -12.64 -4.03 16.49
C GLN A 82 -14.15 -3.99 16.21
N ALA A 83 -14.87 -5.05 16.57
CA ALA A 83 -16.32 -5.16 16.29
C ALA A 83 -17.12 -3.98 16.88
N GLU A 84 -16.79 -3.59 18.10
CA GLU A 84 -17.36 -2.44 18.83
C GLU A 84 -16.63 -1.11 18.56
N GLY A 85 -15.62 -1.13 17.67
CA GLY A 85 -14.83 0.04 17.32
C GLY A 85 -15.58 1.03 16.42
N PRO A 86 -15.07 2.27 16.28
CA PRO A 86 -15.70 3.32 15.48
C PRO A 86 -15.82 2.91 14.01
N ALA A 87 -17.00 3.04 13.42
CA ALA A 87 -17.27 2.63 12.03
C ALA A 87 -17.08 3.75 11.00
N THR A 88 -16.89 5.00 11.45
CA THR A 88 -16.85 6.17 10.58
C THR A 88 -15.43 6.46 10.09
N TYR A 89 -15.37 6.99 8.88
CA TYR A 89 -14.13 7.37 8.20
C TYR A 89 -14.38 8.57 7.29
N ALA A 90 -13.31 9.32 7.02
CA ALA A 90 -13.30 10.39 6.02
C ALA A 90 -12.44 9.96 4.83
N CYS A 91 -12.93 10.18 3.62
CA CYS A 91 -12.16 10.00 2.39
C CYS A 91 -11.07 11.08 2.31
N VAL A 92 -9.84 10.69 2.02
CA VAL A 92 -8.67 11.58 2.07
C VAL A 92 -8.75 12.68 1.01
N ASP A 93 -9.29 12.38 -0.16
CA ASP A 93 -9.50 13.34 -1.25
C ASP A 93 -10.48 14.47 -0.92
N MET A 94 -11.30 14.30 0.11
CA MET A 94 -12.20 15.33 0.65
C MET A 94 -11.57 16.17 1.77
N LEU A 95 -10.38 15.80 2.24
CA LEU A 95 -9.68 16.49 3.33
C LEU A 95 -8.64 17.48 2.78
N ARG A 96 -8.40 18.56 3.52
CA ARG A 96 -7.23 19.41 3.23
C ARG A 96 -5.98 18.69 3.75
N GLN A 97 -4.86 18.88 3.07
CA GLN A 97 -3.60 18.25 3.45
C GLN A 97 -3.20 18.54 4.92
N GLY A 98 -3.51 19.74 5.43
CA GLY A 98 -3.24 20.14 6.81
C GLY A 98 -4.15 19.47 7.86
N ASP A 99 -5.26 18.86 7.45
CA ASP A 99 -6.19 18.18 8.35
C ASP A 99 -5.75 16.74 8.64
N VAL A 100 -4.86 16.18 7.79
CA VAL A 100 -4.32 14.83 7.95
C VAL A 100 -3.32 14.80 9.10
N ARG A 101 -3.68 14.09 10.17
CA ARG A 101 -2.85 13.93 11.36
C ARG A 101 -1.95 12.72 11.25
N TYR A 102 -0.67 12.87 11.59
CA TYR A 102 0.30 11.78 11.62
C TYR A 102 1.27 11.96 12.78
N LEU A 103 1.80 10.83 13.29
CA LEU A 103 2.69 10.84 14.46
C LEU A 103 4.14 11.19 14.09
N ARG A 104 4.65 10.62 12.99
CA ARG A 104 6.07 10.77 12.62
C ARG A 104 6.32 11.20 11.19
N ARG A 105 5.69 10.52 10.23
CA ARG A 105 5.84 10.79 8.81
C ARG A 105 4.47 10.81 8.15
N PRO A 106 4.28 11.62 7.10
CA PRO A 106 3.06 11.56 6.33
C PRO A 106 2.92 10.17 5.67
N PRO A 107 1.68 9.70 5.47
CA PRO A 107 1.39 8.45 4.80
C PRO A 107 1.70 8.54 3.29
N LYS A 108 2.10 7.42 2.70
CA LYS A 108 2.33 7.28 1.25
C LYS A 108 1.18 6.53 0.58
N TRP A 109 -0.04 6.98 0.78
CA TRP A 109 -1.23 6.39 0.15
C TRP A 109 -1.52 7.03 -1.22
N LYS A 110 -2.33 6.36 -2.04
CA LYS A 110 -3.09 6.98 -3.13
C LYS A 110 -4.32 7.67 -2.51
N ALA A 111 -4.35 9.01 -2.53
CA ALA A 111 -5.36 9.80 -1.83
C ALA A 111 -6.81 9.51 -2.27
N SER A 112 -7.03 9.26 -3.56
CA SER A 112 -8.34 8.91 -4.14
C SER A 112 -8.92 7.58 -3.67
N GLN A 113 -8.10 6.75 -3.01
CA GLN A 113 -8.50 5.43 -2.54
C GLN A 113 -8.41 5.33 -1.01
N ALA A 114 -7.87 6.34 -0.35
CA ALA A 114 -7.54 6.28 1.06
C ALA A 114 -8.65 6.86 1.93
N SER A 115 -8.86 6.22 3.07
CA SER A 115 -9.75 6.70 4.11
C SER A 115 -8.98 6.82 5.43
N ILE A 116 -9.39 7.78 6.27
CA ILE A 116 -8.85 7.96 7.63
C ILE A 116 -9.99 7.69 8.62
N PRO A 117 -9.78 6.83 9.63
CA PRO A 117 -10.80 6.53 10.61
C PRO A 117 -11.03 7.70 11.55
N THR A 118 -12.28 7.89 11.95
CA THR A 118 -12.69 8.94 12.89
C THR A 118 -13.21 8.34 14.19
N TYR A 119 -12.89 8.99 15.31
CA TYR A 119 -13.47 8.69 16.62
C TYR A 119 -13.92 9.99 17.28
N GLN A 120 -15.17 10.03 17.76
CA GLN A 120 -15.78 11.24 18.34
C GLN A 120 -15.57 12.48 17.44
N ASP A 121 -15.88 12.33 16.15
CA ASP A 121 -15.73 13.37 15.11
C ASP A 121 -14.29 13.91 14.92
N LYS A 122 -13.28 13.23 15.44
CA LYS A 122 -11.86 13.55 15.26
C LYS A 122 -11.17 12.46 14.45
N LEU A 123 -10.33 12.88 13.50
CA LEU A 123 -9.45 11.97 12.77
C LEU A 123 -8.44 11.32 13.72
N LEU A 124 -8.28 10.00 13.60
CA LEU A 124 -7.19 9.27 14.24
C LEU A 124 -5.84 9.64 13.60
N HIS A 125 -4.75 9.45 14.33
CA HIS A 125 -3.41 9.77 13.85
C HIS A 125 -2.86 8.62 13.02
N PHE A 126 -2.40 8.91 11.80
CA PHE A 126 -1.59 7.97 11.05
C PHE A 126 -0.28 7.70 11.81
N CYS A 127 -0.04 6.44 12.15
CA CYS A 127 1.14 6.02 12.89
C CYS A 127 2.25 5.57 11.94
N THR A 128 1.98 4.53 11.14
CA THR A 128 2.96 3.92 10.25
C THR A 128 2.27 3.11 9.15
N GLN A 129 3.06 2.61 8.21
CA GLN A 129 2.60 1.72 7.15
C GLN A 129 3.51 0.50 6.97
N PHE A 130 2.91 -0.62 6.60
CA PHE A 130 3.61 -1.87 6.27
C PHE A 130 3.23 -2.34 4.88
N TYR A 131 4.21 -2.49 4.00
CA TYR A 131 4.01 -3.15 2.70
C TYR A 131 4.15 -4.65 2.87
N ILE A 132 3.17 -5.41 2.39
CA ILE A 132 3.17 -6.87 2.40
C ILE A 132 3.59 -7.36 1.00
N PRO A 133 4.85 -7.77 0.81
CA PRO A 133 5.33 -8.22 -0.50
C PRO A 133 4.78 -9.59 -0.86
N GLU A 134 4.75 -9.89 -2.16
CA GLU A 134 4.53 -11.25 -2.63
C GLU A 134 5.75 -12.15 -2.34
N ASN A 135 5.54 -13.22 -1.56
CA ASN A 135 6.52 -14.26 -1.29
C ASN A 135 5.82 -15.58 -0.91
N ALA A 136 6.59 -16.65 -0.68
CA ALA A 136 6.04 -17.97 -0.35
C ALA A 136 5.13 -17.96 0.91
N THR A 137 5.54 -17.22 1.95
CA THR A 137 4.78 -17.11 3.21
C THR A 137 3.50 -16.32 3.01
N THR A 138 3.55 -15.16 2.37
CA THR A 138 2.37 -14.30 2.17
C THR A 138 1.36 -14.93 1.21
N ARG A 139 1.82 -15.63 0.17
CA ARG A 139 0.94 -16.42 -0.71
C ARG A 139 0.16 -17.51 0.01
N GLN A 140 0.77 -18.14 1.01
CA GLN A 140 0.19 -19.29 1.70
C GLN A 140 -0.70 -18.89 2.89
N TYR A 141 -0.31 -17.86 3.65
CA TYR A 141 -0.89 -17.57 4.95
C TYR A 141 -1.49 -16.15 5.09
N LEU A 142 -1.28 -15.27 4.10
CA LEU A 142 -1.69 -13.87 4.15
C LEU A 142 -2.25 -13.39 2.79
N ILE A 143 -2.31 -12.08 2.61
CA ILE A 143 -2.46 -11.37 1.34
C ILE A 143 -1.09 -10.82 0.90
N TRP A 144 -0.98 -10.29 -0.31
CA TRP A 144 0.24 -9.67 -0.82
C TRP A 144 -0.07 -8.43 -1.66
N ASP A 145 1.00 -7.73 -2.07
CA ASP A 145 0.98 -6.45 -2.78
C ASP A 145 0.07 -5.39 -2.17
N THR A 146 -0.13 -5.49 -0.85
CA THR A 146 -1.03 -4.62 -0.11
C THR A 146 -0.23 -3.82 0.91
N THR A 147 -0.50 -2.53 1.00
CA THR A 147 0.03 -1.68 2.07
C THR A 147 -1.03 -1.49 3.15
N LEU A 148 -0.67 -1.81 4.39
CA LEU A 148 -1.48 -1.56 5.57
C LEU A 148 -1.08 -0.23 6.20
N PHE A 149 -2.03 0.70 6.34
CA PHE A 149 -1.87 1.98 7.02
C PHE A 149 -2.48 1.88 8.41
N VAL A 150 -1.67 2.05 9.44
CA VAL A 150 -2.07 1.90 10.84
C VAL A 150 -2.40 3.27 11.43
N PHE A 151 -3.58 3.40 12.02
CA PHE A 151 -4.04 4.60 12.70
C PHE A 151 -4.26 4.34 14.18
N LEU A 152 -3.85 5.30 15.01
CA LEU A 152 -3.93 5.22 16.45
C LEU A 152 -4.66 6.42 17.05
N GLY A 153 -5.34 6.17 18.15
CA GLY A 153 -5.82 7.15 19.12
C GLY A 153 -5.78 6.56 20.51
N VAL A 154 -5.82 7.41 21.53
CA VAL A 154 -5.94 6.98 22.93
C VAL A 154 -7.14 7.69 23.53
N THR A 155 -8.00 6.96 24.23
CA THR A 155 -9.14 7.55 24.94
C THR A 155 -8.70 8.14 26.28
N GLU A 156 -9.57 8.92 26.91
CA GLU A 156 -9.31 9.49 28.25
C GLU A 156 -9.07 8.42 29.33
N GLN A 157 -9.60 7.21 29.13
CA GLN A 157 -9.39 6.03 29.99
C GLN A 157 -8.14 5.23 29.62
N GLU A 158 -7.22 5.81 28.84
CA GLU A 158 -5.99 5.17 28.37
C GLU A 158 -6.23 3.90 27.52
N ALA A 159 -7.41 3.76 26.90
CA ALA A 159 -7.69 2.68 25.98
C ALA A 159 -7.17 3.02 24.58
N LEU A 160 -6.42 2.09 23.97
CA LEU A 160 -5.92 2.25 22.61
C LEU A 160 -7.06 2.05 21.60
N GLN A 161 -7.24 3.01 20.71
CA GLN A 161 -8.04 2.87 19.50
C GLN A 161 -7.08 2.57 18.35
N VAL A 162 -7.21 1.38 17.76
CA VAL A 162 -6.40 0.98 16.60
C VAL A 162 -7.30 0.58 15.44
N GLN A 163 -7.03 1.16 14.28
CA GLN A 163 -7.68 0.80 13.02
C GLN A 163 -6.65 0.71 11.91
N VAL A 164 -6.91 -0.15 10.94
CA VAL A 164 -6.02 -0.36 9.79
C VAL A 164 -6.81 -0.17 8.50
N PHE A 165 -6.28 0.65 7.60
CA PHE A 165 -6.74 0.73 6.22
C PHE A 165 -5.81 -0.10 5.34
N ALA A 166 -6.36 -0.89 4.42
CA ALA A 166 -5.58 -1.66 3.46
C ALA A 166 -5.76 -1.06 2.06
N GLN A 167 -4.64 -0.75 1.39
CA GLN A 167 -4.64 -0.31 0.00
C GLN A 167 -3.91 -1.34 -0.85
N ASP A 168 -4.57 -1.78 -1.91
CA ASP A 168 -3.92 -2.54 -2.96
C ASP A 168 -2.84 -1.64 -3.62
N THR A 169 -1.61 -2.10 -3.50
CA THR A 169 -0.41 -1.47 -4.05
C THR A 169 0.20 -2.32 -5.16
N SER A 170 -0.57 -3.26 -5.72
CA SER A 170 -0.24 -3.90 -6.98
C SER A 170 0.24 -2.83 -7.95
N GLU A 171 1.39 -3.12 -8.57
CA GLU A 171 2.17 -2.11 -9.29
C GLU A 171 1.41 -1.55 -10.49
N GLN A 172 0.31 -2.19 -10.91
CA GLN A 172 -0.70 -1.67 -11.83
C GLN A 172 -2.11 -1.96 -11.32
N SER A 173 -2.92 -0.92 -11.12
CA SER A 173 -4.37 -1.09 -11.05
C SER A 173 -4.94 -1.49 -12.41
N ALA A 174 -6.19 -1.96 -12.45
CA ALA A 174 -6.86 -2.23 -13.73
C ALA A 174 -6.94 -0.97 -14.62
N GLU A 175 -7.11 0.20 -14.02
CA GLU A 175 -7.08 1.48 -14.74
C GLU A 175 -5.68 1.79 -15.29
N ASP A 176 -4.63 1.56 -14.49
CA ASP A 176 -3.24 1.70 -14.94
C ASP A 176 -2.93 0.72 -16.09
N HIS A 177 -3.52 -0.48 -16.06
CA HIS A 177 -3.40 -1.47 -17.13
C HIS A 177 -4.07 -0.98 -18.43
N TYR A 178 -5.31 -0.47 -18.37
CA TYR A 178 -5.97 0.09 -19.55
C TYR A 178 -5.23 1.32 -20.11
N ALA A 179 -4.72 2.19 -19.23
CA ALA A 179 -3.91 3.35 -19.65
C ALA A 179 -2.58 2.91 -20.29
N LEU A 180 -1.96 1.85 -19.78
CA LEU A 180 -0.79 1.23 -20.39
C LEU A 180 -1.12 0.68 -21.78
N GLU A 181 -2.19 -0.12 -21.92
CA GLU A 181 -2.60 -0.70 -23.21
C GLU A 181 -2.87 0.37 -24.26
N ALA A 182 -3.55 1.45 -23.89
CA ALA A 182 -3.78 2.61 -24.76
C ALA A 182 -2.45 3.27 -25.20
N SER A 183 -1.51 3.42 -24.27
CA SER A 183 -0.18 3.99 -24.55
C SER A 183 0.66 3.08 -25.45
N MET A 184 0.61 1.76 -25.23
CA MET A 184 1.25 0.75 -26.08
C MET A 184 0.69 0.79 -27.50
N THR A 185 -0.64 0.84 -27.64
CA THR A 185 -1.32 0.93 -28.94
C THR A 185 -0.91 2.20 -29.68
N ALA A 186 -0.94 3.36 -29.02
CA ALA A 186 -0.53 4.63 -29.62
C ALA A 186 0.95 4.66 -30.03
N TYR A 187 1.83 3.96 -29.30
CA TYR A 187 3.23 3.79 -29.68
C TYR A 187 3.36 2.86 -30.90
N ASP A 188 2.57 1.78 -30.96
CA ASP A 188 2.57 0.82 -32.06
C ASP A 188 2.09 1.42 -33.39
N GLU A 189 1.12 2.32 -33.34
CA GLU A 189 0.61 3.02 -34.52
C GLU A 189 1.65 4.00 -35.11
N ALA A 190 2.42 4.68 -34.26
CA ALA A 190 3.33 5.74 -34.69
C ALA A 190 4.69 5.75 -33.96
N PRO A 191 5.50 4.67 -34.04
CA PRO A 191 6.74 4.53 -33.26
C PRO A 191 7.88 5.44 -33.76
N ARG A 192 7.70 6.11 -34.91
CA ARG A 192 8.65 7.05 -35.51
C ARG A 192 8.20 8.50 -35.37
N ASP A 193 6.99 8.76 -34.89
CA ASP A 193 6.53 10.11 -34.59
C ASP A 193 7.20 10.60 -33.31
N ARG A 194 8.15 11.51 -33.49
CA ARG A 194 8.99 12.05 -32.41
C ARG A 194 8.18 12.71 -31.31
N ALA A 195 7.15 13.48 -31.67
CA ALA A 195 6.38 14.25 -30.72
C ALA A 195 5.46 13.32 -29.90
N ASN A 196 4.81 12.37 -30.56
CA ASN A 196 3.98 11.38 -29.89
C ASN A 196 4.82 10.46 -28.97
N VAL A 197 5.97 9.97 -29.44
CA VAL A 197 6.86 9.11 -28.65
C VAL A 197 7.40 9.83 -27.42
N ALA A 198 7.83 11.10 -27.55
CA ALA A 198 8.28 11.90 -26.41
C ALA A 198 7.16 12.05 -25.37
N ARG A 199 5.97 12.47 -25.80
CA ARG A 199 4.79 12.61 -24.93
C ARG A 199 4.45 11.31 -24.20
N LEU A 200 4.48 10.18 -24.90
CA LEU A 200 4.17 8.87 -24.32
C LEU A 200 5.24 8.42 -23.31
N ILE A 201 6.53 8.65 -23.59
CA ILE A 201 7.62 8.30 -22.65
C ILE A 201 7.60 9.21 -21.42
N GLU A 202 7.35 10.50 -21.58
CA GLU A 202 7.26 11.46 -20.49
C GLU A 202 6.11 11.16 -19.52
N ALA A 203 4.94 10.80 -20.06
CA ALA A 203 3.75 10.46 -19.27
C ALA A 203 3.73 8.99 -18.80
N GLY A 204 4.49 8.12 -19.46
CA GLY A 204 4.46 6.68 -19.23
C GLY A 204 5.13 6.26 -17.92
N ASP A 205 4.64 5.15 -17.37
CA ASP A 205 5.20 4.53 -16.18
C ASP A 205 6.35 3.56 -16.51
N LYS A 206 6.85 2.87 -15.47
CA LYS A 206 7.91 1.87 -15.61
C LYS A 206 7.53 0.71 -16.55
N HIS A 207 6.26 0.35 -16.65
CA HIS A 207 5.80 -0.75 -17.48
C HIS A 207 5.78 -0.34 -18.95
N PHE A 208 5.32 0.87 -19.25
CA PHE A 208 5.43 1.43 -20.60
C PHE A 208 6.89 1.61 -21.02
N HIS A 209 7.75 2.10 -20.13
CA HIS A 209 9.18 2.22 -20.38
C HIS A 209 9.84 0.87 -20.69
N ASP A 210 9.48 -0.19 -19.95
CA ASP A 210 9.93 -1.56 -20.22
C ASP A 210 9.42 -2.07 -21.56
N TYR A 211 8.15 -1.82 -21.90
CA TYR A 211 7.59 -2.18 -23.21
C TYR A 211 8.37 -1.52 -24.35
N VAL A 212 8.56 -0.19 -24.31
CA VAL A 212 9.32 0.55 -25.33
C VAL A 212 10.76 0.02 -25.41
N LEU A 213 11.40 -0.26 -24.28
CA LEU A 213 12.77 -0.80 -24.29
C LEU A 213 12.86 -2.14 -25.03
N HIS A 214 11.86 -3.03 -24.94
CA HIS A 214 11.90 -4.35 -25.58
C HIS A 214 11.27 -4.36 -26.98
N HIS A 215 10.53 -3.32 -27.35
CA HIS A 215 9.87 -3.26 -28.63
C HIS A 215 10.85 -3.24 -29.83
N ALA A 216 10.46 -3.93 -30.91
CA ALA A 216 11.32 -4.20 -32.06
C ALA A 216 11.63 -2.96 -32.89
N ARG A 217 10.69 -2.00 -32.95
CA ARG A 217 10.83 -0.75 -33.73
C ARG A 217 11.48 0.39 -32.94
N THR A 218 11.98 0.11 -31.73
CA THR A 218 12.56 1.13 -30.85
C THR A 218 13.91 1.60 -31.38
N GLY A 219 13.94 2.86 -31.84
CA GLY A 219 15.14 3.52 -32.35
C GLY A 219 15.94 4.26 -31.28
N ARG A 220 17.12 4.75 -31.66
CA ARG A 220 18.06 5.48 -30.76
C ARG A 220 17.41 6.64 -30.02
N GLN A 221 16.53 7.39 -30.69
CA GLN A 221 15.86 8.54 -30.07
C GLN A 221 14.98 8.13 -28.89
N ALA A 222 14.17 7.09 -29.03
CA ALA A 222 13.33 6.58 -27.95
C ALA A 222 14.19 6.08 -26.78
N LEU A 223 15.33 5.44 -27.05
CA LEU A 223 16.27 5.02 -26.01
C LEU A 223 16.90 6.20 -25.25
N HIS A 224 17.20 7.31 -25.92
CA HIS A 224 17.66 8.53 -25.25
C HIS A 224 16.59 9.11 -24.33
N LEU A 225 15.33 9.19 -24.78
CA LEU A 225 14.20 9.61 -23.95
C LEU A 225 14.01 8.68 -22.74
N LEU A 226 14.18 7.37 -22.90
CA LEU A 226 14.16 6.41 -21.79
C LEU A 226 15.30 6.61 -20.78
N LEU A 227 16.47 7.12 -21.20
CA LEU A 227 17.56 7.46 -20.27
C LEU A 227 17.25 8.72 -19.46
N GLU A 228 16.54 9.68 -20.05
CA GLU A 228 16.11 10.91 -19.39
C GLU A 228 15.01 10.61 -18.36
N HIS A 229 13.97 9.88 -18.76
CA HIS A 229 12.75 9.68 -17.96
C HIS A 229 12.70 8.36 -17.17
N GLY A 230 13.58 7.40 -17.46
CA GLY A 230 13.63 6.13 -16.72
C GLY A 230 13.96 6.32 -15.24
N THR A 231 13.29 5.59 -14.36
CA THR A 231 13.29 5.90 -12.91
C THR A 231 14.39 5.19 -12.12
N SER A 232 14.94 4.07 -12.59
CA SER A 232 15.93 3.29 -11.83
C SER A 232 17.30 3.17 -12.51
N LYS A 233 18.36 3.08 -11.69
CA LYS A 233 19.75 2.87 -12.16
C LYS A 233 19.89 1.57 -12.96
N ALA A 234 19.21 0.51 -12.51
CA ALA A 234 19.20 -0.78 -13.20
C ALA A 234 18.53 -0.68 -14.59
N PHE A 235 17.40 0.02 -14.67
CA PHE A 235 16.71 0.27 -15.94
C PHE A 235 17.60 1.03 -16.92
N LYS A 236 18.19 2.15 -16.51
CA LYS A 236 19.09 2.96 -17.36
C LYS A 236 20.30 2.17 -17.86
N ALA A 237 20.82 1.24 -17.07
CA ALA A 237 21.90 0.34 -17.51
C ALA A 237 21.47 -0.59 -18.66
N ARG A 238 20.25 -1.15 -18.60
CA ARG A 238 19.70 -1.97 -19.70
C ARG A 238 19.47 -1.13 -20.97
N VAL A 239 18.98 0.10 -20.83
CA VAL A 239 18.79 1.03 -21.97
C VAL A 239 20.13 1.32 -22.63
N THR A 240 21.16 1.64 -21.84
CA THR A 240 22.52 1.90 -22.34
C THR A 240 23.09 0.70 -23.09
N LYS A 241 22.88 -0.52 -22.57
CA LYS A 241 23.29 -1.76 -23.23
C LYS A 241 22.63 -1.94 -24.60
N LYS A 242 21.31 -1.71 -24.71
CA LYS A 242 20.60 -1.78 -25.99
C LYS A 242 21.07 -0.69 -26.97
N LEU A 243 21.35 0.51 -26.47
CA LEU A 243 21.85 1.63 -27.28
C LEU A 243 23.25 1.36 -27.86
N ALA A 244 24.11 0.67 -27.10
CA ALA A 244 25.41 0.21 -27.58
C ALA A 244 25.27 -0.81 -28.73
N HIS A 245 24.39 -1.81 -28.59
CA HIS A 245 24.17 -2.82 -29.65
C HIS A 245 23.54 -2.25 -30.94
N LEU A 246 22.75 -1.18 -30.84
CA LEU A 246 22.25 -0.45 -32.01
C LEU A 246 23.32 0.41 -32.72
N GLY A 247 24.50 0.56 -32.13
CA GLY A 247 25.65 1.24 -32.73
C GLY A 247 26.54 0.33 -33.59
N ASP A 248 26.38 -1.00 -33.48
CA ASP A 248 27.23 -2.00 -34.14
C ASP A 248 26.61 -2.58 -35.43
N THR A 249 25.51 -2.01 -35.92
CA THR A 249 24.90 -2.41 -37.20
C THR A 249 25.35 -1.44 -38.28
N PRO A 250 26.18 -1.86 -39.27
CA PRO A 250 26.63 -1.01 -40.37
C PRO A 250 25.47 -0.52 -41.24
#